data_AF-A0A2V2ABX3-F1
#
_entry.id   AF-A0A2V2ABX3-F1
#
_cell.length_a   1.000
_cell.length_b   1.000
_cell.length_c   1.000
_cell.angle_alpha   90.00
_cell.angle_beta   90.00
_cell.angle_gamma   90.00
#
_symmetry.space_group_name_H-M   'P 1'
#
loop_
_entity.id
_entity.type
_entity.pdbx_description
1 polymer ?
#
loop_
_entity_poly.entity_id
_entity_poly.type
_entity_poly.pdbx_seq_one_letter_code
_entity_poly.pdbx_strand_id
1 'polypeptide(L)' 'MTTLFVQFEDDEELKIVSVFGNQQDADVYPNQGVVADNDPRYMAFINPPPVIVTNPLDKLKAFLLANPDVAAILE' A
#
# COMPACT_ATOMS: atom_id res chain seq x y z
N MET A 1 -12.76 5.35 -20.79
CA MET A 1 -11.80 5.70 -19.73
C MET A 1 -12.61 6.26 -18.60
N THR A 2 -12.52 5.64 -17.43
CA THR A 2 -13.19 6.10 -16.21
C THR A 2 -12.24 6.99 -15.43
N THR A 3 -12.78 8.03 -14.81
CA THR A 3 -12.03 8.98 -14.00
C THR A 3 -12.18 8.63 -12.52
N LEU A 4 -11.09 8.56 -11.78
CA LEU A 4 -11.02 8.19 -10.37
C LEU A 4 -10.49 9.34 -9.54
N PHE A 5 -11.16 9.62 -8.42
CA PHE A 5 -10.69 10.58 -7.42
C PHE A 5 -9.79 9.84 -6.43
N VAL A 6 -8.58 10.35 -6.21
CA VAL A 6 -7.56 9.64 -5.42
C VAL A 6 -6.87 10.59 -4.46
N GLN A 7 -6.24 10.00 -3.44
CA GLN A 7 -5.30 10.69 -2.56
C GLN A 7 -3.90 10.16 -2.84
N PHE A 8 -2.93 11.06 -2.96
CA PHE A 8 -1.51 10.74 -2.99
C PHE A 8 -0.89 10.81 -1.59
N GLU A 9 0.21 10.10 -1.39
CA GLU A 9 0.98 10.13 -0.14
C GLU A 9 1.49 11.55 0.18
N ASP A 10 1.92 12.28 -0.84
CA ASP A 10 2.54 13.61 -0.78
C ASP A 10 2.23 14.42 -2.06
N ASP A 11 2.84 15.61 -2.15
CA ASP A 11 2.71 16.53 -3.29
C ASP A 11 3.51 16.11 -4.53
N GLU A 12 4.32 15.05 -4.45
CA GLU A 12 5.02 14.50 -5.62
C GLU A 12 4.08 13.66 -6.51
N GLU A 13 2.90 13.31 -6.00
CA GLU A 13 1.86 12.53 -6.70
C GLU A 13 2.33 11.17 -7.22
N LEU A 14 3.35 10.57 -6.60
CA LEU A 14 3.95 9.32 -7.10
C LEU A 14 3.20 8.07 -6.65
N LYS A 15 2.55 8.11 -5.49
CA LYS A 15 1.93 6.95 -4.86
C LYS A 15 0.54 7.27 -4.37
N ILE A 16 -0.43 6.49 -4.84
CA ILE A 16 -1.82 6.58 -4.40
C ILE A 16 -1.96 5.81 -3.08
N VAL A 17 -2.65 6.43 -2.11
CA VAL A 17 -2.92 5.85 -0.78
C VAL A 17 -4.41 5.65 -0.52
N SER A 18 -5.30 6.30 -1.29
CA SER A 18 -6.75 6.15 -1.18
C SER A 18 -7.46 6.46 -2.50
N VAL A 19 -8.66 5.90 -2.67
CA VAL A 19 -9.54 6.10 -3.83
C VAL A 19 -10.94 6.44 -3.31
N PHE A 20 -11.59 7.42 -3.93
CA PHE A 20 -12.89 7.94 -3.53
C PHE A 20 -13.89 7.92 -4.69
N GLY A 21 -15.18 7.93 -4.35
CA GLY A 21 -16.26 8.06 -5.33
C GLY A 21 -16.47 9.49 -5.85
N ASN A 22 -15.89 10.50 -5.19
CA ASN A 22 -16.04 11.92 -5.50
C ASN A 22 -14.85 12.72 -4.92
N GLN A 23 -14.74 14.00 -5.28
CA GLN A 23 -13.79 14.93 -4.68
C GLN A 23 -14.04 15.07 -3.17
N GLN A 24 -12.98 15.01 -2.36
CA GLN A 24 -13.03 15.15 -0.91
C GLN A 24 -12.56 16.54 -0.47
N ASP A 25 -12.78 16.84 0.82
CA ASP A 25 -12.22 18.03 1.46
C ASP A 25 -10.69 17.94 1.55
N ALA A 26 -10.00 18.95 1.01
CA ALA A 26 -8.53 19.00 0.96
C ALA A 26 -7.89 19.25 2.33
N ASP A 27 -8.61 19.85 3.28
CA ASP A 27 -8.10 20.08 4.64
C ASP A 27 -8.11 18.78 5.46
N VAL A 28 -8.96 17.81 5.09
CA VAL A 28 -9.05 16.49 5.74
C VAL A 28 -8.22 15.45 4.99
N TYR A 29 -8.29 15.46 3.66
CA TYR A 29 -7.56 14.58 2.77
C TYR A 29 -6.68 15.43 1.84
N PRO A 30 -5.44 15.76 2.25
CA PRO A 30 -4.53 16.53 1.40
C PRO A 30 -4.03 15.70 0.23
N ASN A 31 -3.39 16.36 -0.74
CA ASN A 31 -2.74 15.73 -1.91
C ASN A 31 -3.72 14.93 -2.78
N GLN A 32 -4.91 15.50 -3.02
CA GLN A 32 -5.90 14.86 -3.88
C GLN A 32 -5.59 15.10 -5.36
N GLY A 33 -5.95 14.11 -6.17
CA GLY A 33 -5.88 14.24 -7.62
C GLY A 33 -6.90 13.38 -8.32
N VAL A 34 -6.81 13.41 -9.64
CA VAL A 34 -7.73 12.71 -10.53
C VAL A 34 -6.90 11.93 -11.54
N VAL A 35 -7.13 10.61 -11.59
CA VAL A 35 -6.38 9.69 -12.46
C VAL A 35 -7.34 8.86 -13.31
N ALA A 36 -6.82 8.28 -14.39
CA ALA A 36 -7.57 7.33 -15.20
C ALA A 36 -7.53 5.92 -14.59
N ASP A 37 -8.52 5.09 -14.93
CA ASP A 37 -8.59 3.68 -14.54
C ASP A 37 -7.43 2.81 -15.06
N ASN A 38 -6.66 3.31 -16.02
CA ASN A 38 -5.44 2.68 -16.53
C ASN A 38 -4.14 3.38 -16.08
N ASP A 39 -4.20 4.32 -15.12
CA ASP A 39 -3.01 4.97 -14.57
C ASP A 39 -2.11 3.94 -13.86
N PRO A 40 -0.80 3.87 -14.18
CA PRO A 40 0.12 2.92 -13.57
C PRO A 40 0.15 2.97 -12.03
N ARG A 41 -0.02 4.18 -11.45
CA ARG A 41 -0.05 4.37 -9.99
C ARG A 41 -1.30 3.76 -9.38
N TYR A 42 -2.44 3.89 -10.07
CA TYR A 42 -3.69 3.25 -9.65
C TYR A 42 -3.61 1.73 -9.76
N MET A 43 -3.06 1.22 -10.87
CA MET A 43 -2.83 -0.22 -11.06
C MET A 43 -1.92 -0.81 -9.97
N ALA A 44 -0.88 -0.09 -9.58
CA ALA A 44 0.01 -0.48 -8.47
C ALA A 44 -0.71 -0.44 -7.11
N PHE A 45 -1.66 0.47 -6.91
CA PHE A 45 -2.45 0.58 -5.67
C PHE A 45 -3.44 -0.59 -5.52
N ILE A 46 -4.18 -0.94 -6.57
CA ILE A 46 -5.19 -2.03 -6.50
C ILE A 46 -4.59 -3.43 -6.58
N ASN A 47 -3.36 -3.55 -7.11
CA ASN A 47 -2.63 -4.79 -7.22
C ASN A 47 -1.20 -4.59 -6.71
N PRO A 48 -1.02 -4.36 -5.40
CA PRO A 48 0.28 -4.09 -4.84
C PRO A 48 1.21 -5.30 -5.03
N PRO A 49 2.49 -5.07 -5.36
CA PRO A 49 3.45 -6.17 -5.40
C PRO A 49 3.51 -6.85 -4.03
N PRO A 50 3.78 -8.17 -3.99
CA PRO A 50 3.91 -8.87 -2.72
C PRO A 50 4.97 -8.18 -1.85
N VAL A 51 4.62 -7.92 -0.59
CA VAL A 51 5.55 -7.34 0.37
C VAL A 51 6.71 -8.31 0.55
N ILE A 52 7.83 -8.04 -0.12
CA ILE A 52 9.06 -8.76 0.13
C ILE A 52 9.57 -8.24 1.47
N VAL A 53 9.38 -9.02 2.53
CA VAL A 53 9.96 -8.73 3.84
C VAL A 53 11.48 -8.75 3.66
N THR A 54 12.10 -7.59 3.45
CA THR A 54 13.56 -7.49 3.20
C THR A 54 14.35 -7.53 4.50
N ASN A 55 13.73 -7.15 5.62
CA ASN A 55 14.35 -7.20 6.93
C ASN A 55 14.50 -8.68 7.37
N PRO A 56 15.74 -9.17 7.56
CA PRO A 56 15.99 -10.54 8.00
C PRO A 56 15.30 -10.88 9.33
N LEU A 57 15.13 -9.90 10.23
CA LEU A 57 14.47 -10.10 11.52
C LEU A 57 12.97 -10.33 11.36
N ASP A 58 12.31 -9.59 10.47
CA ASP A 58 10.87 -9.75 10.22
C ASP A 58 10.59 -11.06 9.49
N LYS A 59 11.50 -11.47 8.59
CA LYS A 59 11.48 -12.82 7.99
C LYS A 59 11.62 -13.91 9.05
N LEU A 60 12.57 -13.76 9.97
CA LEU A 60 12.78 -14.72 11.06
C LEU A 60 11.55 -14.78 11.98
N LYS A 61 10.96 -13.64 12.35
CA LYS A 61 9.73 -13.58 13.15
C LYS A 61 8.56 -14.26 12.44
N ALA A 62 8.34 -13.98 11.16
CA ALA A 62 7.31 -14.62 10.37
C ALA A 62 7.52 -16.14 10.26
N PHE A 63 8.77 -16.57 10.10
CA PHE A 63 9.14 -17.97 10.05
C PHE A 63 8.89 -18.70 11.38
N LEU A 64 9.32 -18.11 12.51
CA LEU A 64 9.11 -18.71 13.83
C LEU A 64 7.62 -18.77 14.22
N LEU A 65 6.83 -17.77 13.81
CA LEU A 65 5.37 -17.78 14.00
C LEU A 65 4.69 -18.90 13.21
N ALA A 66 5.16 -19.16 11.99
CA ALA A 66 4.64 -20.23 11.14
C ALA A 66 5.11 -21.63 11.56
N ASN A 67 6.20 -21.74 12.35
CA ASN A 67 6.82 -23.00 12.77
C ASN A 67 7.07 -22.98 14.29
N PRO A 68 6.03 -23.18 15.11
CA PRO A 68 6.13 -23.08 16.57
C PRO A 68 7.01 -24.17 17.20
N ASP A 69 7.14 -25.31 16.53
CA ASP A 69 8.07 -26.39 16.90
C ASP A 69 9.54 -25.95 16.82
N VAL A 70 9.89 -25.16 15.80
CA VAL A 70 11.23 -24.58 15.67
C VAL A 70 11.46 -23.48 16.70
N ALA A 71 10.42 -22.68 17.01
CA ALA A 71 10.50 -21.67 18.06
C ALA A 71 10.76 -22.28 19.44
N ALA A 72 10.13 -23.42 19.76
CA ALA A 72 10.30 -24.11 21.04
C ALA A 72 11.70 -24.71 21.25
N ILE A 73 12.51 -24.87 20.20
CA ILE A 73 13.91 -25.35 20.31
C ILE A 73 14.86 -24.22 20.77
N LEU A 74 14.43 -22.96 20.64
CA LEU A 74 15.23 -21.79 20.96
C LEU A 74 15.01 -21.26 22.39
N GLU A 75 14.10 -21.87 23.16
CA GLU A 75 13.91 -21.63 24.60
C GLU A 75 14.89 -22.45 25.45
#